data_AF-A0A1B9LT58-F1
#
_entry.id   AF-A0A1B9LT58-F1
#
_cell.length_a   1.000
_cell.length_b   1.000
_cell.length_c   1.000
_cell.angle_alpha   90.00
_cell.angle_beta   90.00
_cell.angle_gamma   90.00
#
_symmetry.space_group_name_H-M   'P 1'
#
loop_
_entity.id
_entity.type
_entity.pdbx_description
1 polymer ?
#
loop_
_entity_poly.entity_id
_entity_poly.type
_entity_poly.pdbx_seq_one_letter_code
_entity_poly.pdbx_strand_id
1 'polypeptide(L)'
;MNANLAKAEVIFTSLNWNNVTADNILQQPLGSKEQQKIALLGLKSGKWGDYVKVSNTFVWQDYVKCNKAYLALYAIRIGVSVSRALKLAHYTYSSLLLPVIIERGENYAQNFVQQASAPTDLAVQLVDRLNLVIPKNQNYIGGWTLYAAVAMRGDDVVKHFSVATHDADVVNPFYDKIPPNIAQCQRRFIEHIHIAIAIYTCYTVIYRGALLGGNIRLA
;
A
#
# COMPACT_ATOMS: atom_id res chain seq x y z
N MET A 1 25.39 2.79 3.42
CA MET A 1 24.48 1.96 4.24
C MET A 1 24.73 2.24 5.72
N ASN A 2 23.70 2.46 6.54
CA ASN A 2 23.86 2.68 8.00
C ASN A 2 24.12 1.34 8.71
N ALA A 3 24.97 1.33 9.74
CA ALA A 3 25.33 0.13 10.52
C ALA A 3 24.11 -0.65 11.06
N ASN A 4 23.01 0.02 11.42
CA ASN A 4 21.80 -0.65 11.88
C ASN A 4 21.09 -1.41 10.76
N LEU A 5 21.07 -0.86 9.54
CA LEU A 5 20.50 -1.53 8.37
C LEU A 5 21.33 -2.77 7.99
N ALA A 6 22.65 -2.68 8.10
CA ALA A 6 23.55 -3.83 7.88
C ALA A 6 23.29 -4.97 8.86
N LYS A 7 23.10 -4.66 10.15
CA LYS A 7 22.73 -5.67 11.15
C LYS A 7 21.37 -6.32 10.85
N ALA A 8 20.40 -5.53 10.41
CA ALA A 8 19.09 -6.06 10.01
C ALA A 8 19.20 -7.00 8.81
N GLU A 9 20.00 -6.65 7.79
CA GLU A 9 20.24 -7.49 6.62
C GLU A 9 20.94 -8.81 6.97
N VAL A 10 21.90 -8.78 7.90
CA VAL A 10 22.56 -9.99 8.41
C VAL A 10 21.54 -10.93 9.09
N ILE A 11 20.66 -10.40 9.95
CA ILE A 11 19.62 -11.20 10.61
C ILE A 11 18.66 -11.78 9.57
N PHE A 12 18.15 -10.94 8.67
CA PHE A 12 17.26 -11.35 7.57
C PHE A 12 17.85 -12.49 6.75
N THR A 13 19.14 -12.39 6.40
CA THR A 13 19.86 -13.41 5.63
C THR A 13 20.08 -14.68 6.45
N SER A 14 20.43 -14.56 7.73
CA SER A 14 20.62 -15.72 8.63
C SER A 14 19.34 -16.53 8.85
N LEU A 15 18.19 -15.88 8.74
CA LEU A 15 16.87 -16.51 8.81
C LEU A 15 16.41 -17.06 7.44
N ASN A 16 17.28 -17.05 6.43
CA ASN A 16 17.04 -17.55 5.08
C ASN A 16 15.88 -16.88 4.32
N TRP A 17 15.43 -15.70 4.74
CA TRP A 17 14.38 -14.96 4.03
C TRP A 17 14.77 -14.60 2.59
N ASN A 18 16.07 -14.48 2.29
CA ASN A 18 16.52 -14.06 0.96
C ASN A 18 16.34 -15.14 -0.12
N ASN A 19 16.34 -16.42 0.26
CA ASN A 19 16.43 -17.55 -0.68
C ASN A 19 15.17 -18.44 -0.67
N VAL A 20 14.12 -18.04 0.04
CA VAL A 20 12.86 -18.79 0.09
C VAL A 20 12.00 -18.51 -1.13
N THR A 21 11.17 -19.47 -1.52
CA THR A 21 10.17 -19.31 -2.58
C THR A 21 9.02 -18.40 -2.12
N ALA A 22 8.32 -17.80 -3.09
CA ALA A 22 7.17 -16.93 -2.81
C ALA A 22 6.05 -17.66 -2.06
N ASP A 23 5.86 -18.96 -2.30
CA ASP A 23 4.81 -19.75 -1.65
C ASP A 23 5.07 -19.99 -0.16
N ASN A 24 6.35 -19.98 0.25
CA ASN A 24 6.77 -20.28 1.62
C ASN A 24 7.22 -19.02 2.40
N ILE A 25 7.24 -17.84 1.77
CA ILE A 25 7.76 -16.61 2.38
C ILE A 25 7.04 -16.23 3.68
N LEU A 26 5.71 -16.42 3.72
CA LEU A 26 4.90 -16.05 4.88
C LEU A 26 5.09 -17.01 6.08
N GLN A 27 5.63 -18.21 5.82
CA GLN A 27 5.95 -19.20 6.85
C GLN A 27 7.34 -18.98 7.47
N GLN A 28 8.15 -18.06 6.92
CA GLN A 28 9.50 -17.84 7.42
C GLN A 28 9.51 -17.32 8.87
N PRO A 29 10.45 -17.81 9.70
CA PRO A 29 10.56 -17.42 11.09
C PRO A 29 11.01 -15.96 11.20
N LEU A 30 10.52 -15.28 12.25
CA LEU A 30 10.91 -13.89 12.49
C LEU A 30 12.23 -13.72 13.26
N GLY A 31 12.80 -14.84 13.74
CA GLY A 31 13.92 -14.88 14.68
C GLY A 31 13.48 -14.67 16.14
N SER A 32 14.45 -14.67 17.06
CA SER A 32 14.21 -14.38 18.48
C SER A 32 13.72 -12.95 18.71
N LYS A 33 13.19 -12.63 19.89
CA LYS A 33 12.73 -11.26 20.21
C LYS A 33 13.89 -10.25 20.19
N GLU A 34 15.09 -10.66 20.57
CA GLU A 34 16.31 -9.87 20.51
C GLU A 34 16.69 -9.59 19.04
N GLN A 35 16.66 -10.62 18.19
CA GLN A 35 16.91 -10.47 16.75
C GLN A 35 15.89 -9.52 16.12
N GLN A 36 14.60 -9.70 16.41
CA GLN A 36 13.53 -8.82 15.93
C GLN A 36 13.76 -7.37 16.37
N LYS A 37 14.16 -7.13 17.62
CA LYS A 37 14.46 -5.77 18.12
C LYS A 37 15.63 -5.13 17.37
N ILE A 38 16.71 -5.88 17.13
CA ILE A 38 17.87 -5.39 16.38
C ILE A 38 17.49 -5.10 14.93
N ALA A 39 16.79 -6.02 14.27
CA ALA A 39 16.33 -5.84 12.91
C ALA A 39 15.39 -4.62 12.78
N LEU A 40 14.44 -4.47 13.71
CA LEU A 40 13.49 -3.36 13.71
C LEU A 40 14.20 -2.00 13.84
N LEU A 41 15.28 -1.90 14.64
CA LEU A 41 16.08 -0.66 14.71
C LEU A 41 16.66 -0.27 13.35
N GLY A 42 17.06 -1.23 12.53
CA GLY A 42 17.55 -1.01 11.18
C GLY A 42 16.46 -0.76 10.14
N LEU A 43 15.29 -1.38 10.27
CA LEU A 43 14.23 -1.37 9.25
C LEU A 43 13.17 -0.28 9.46
N LYS A 44 12.99 0.21 10.70
CA LYS A 44 12.05 1.30 11.02
C LYS A 44 12.39 2.63 10.33
N SER A 45 13.64 2.78 9.89
CA SER A 45 14.17 3.99 9.27
C SER A 45 15.22 3.63 8.22
N GLY A 46 15.65 4.61 7.41
CA GLY A 46 16.74 4.43 6.46
C GLY A 46 16.29 4.22 5.02
N LYS A 47 17.13 4.68 4.10
CA LYS A 47 16.95 4.51 2.67
C LYS A 47 17.41 3.10 2.28
N TRP A 48 16.58 2.38 1.54
CA TRP A 48 16.94 1.07 0.97
C TRP A 48 17.53 1.21 -0.43
N GLY A 49 17.29 2.35 -1.07
CA GLY A 49 18.00 2.86 -2.22
C GLY A 49 17.67 4.34 -2.41
N ASP A 50 18.33 4.98 -3.36
CA ASP A 50 18.11 6.38 -3.71
C ASP A 50 18.48 6.65 -5.17
N TYR A 51 17.91 7.69 -5.77
CA TYR A 51 18.37 8.19 -7.06
C TYR A 51 19.58 9.10 -6.83
N VAL A 52 20.75 8.64 -7.25
CA VAL A 52 21.99 9.39 -7.14
C VAL A 52 22.35 9.97 -8.50
N LYS A 53 22.74 11.24 -8.51
CA LYS A 53 23.20 11.89 -9.74
C LYS A 53 24.56 11.34 -10.13
N VAL A 54 24.65 10.74 -11.30
CA VAL A 54 25.89 10.27 -11.92
C VAL A 54 26.05 11.06 -13.23
N SER A 55 26.98 12.02 -13.23
CA SER A 55 27.16 12.96 -14.33
C SER A 55 25.87 13.76 -14.64
N ASN A 56 25.28 13.60 -15.84
CA ASN A 56 24.04 14.28 -16.25
C ASN A 56 22.78 13.41 -16.12
N THR A 57 22.87 12.22 -15.49
CA THR A 57 21.72 11.33 -15.29
C THR A 57 21.51 11.01 -13.81
N PHE A 58 20.30 10.57 -13.46
CA PHE A 58 19.99 10.01 -12.14
C PHE A 58 19.94 8.49 -12.27
N VAL A 59 20.75 7.79 -11.49
CA VAL A 59 20.80 6.34 -11.44
C VAL A 59 20.29 5.87 -10.09
N TRP A 60 19.41 4.88 -10.09
CA TRP A 60 18.97 4.24 -8.86
C TRP A 60 20.13 3.45 -8.24
N GLN A 61 20.50 3.77 -7.00
CA GLN A 61 21.51 3.06 -6.24
C GLN A 61 20.85 2.30 -5.09
N ASP A 62 21.03 0.98 -5.06
CA ASP A 62 20.58 0.14 -3.95
C ASP A 62 21.56 0.16 -2.77
N TYR A 63 21.00 0.28 -1.57
CA TYR A 63 21.73 0.27 -0.30
C TYR A 63 21.55 -1.03 0.49
N VAL A 64 20.62 -1.88 0.07
CA VAL A 64 20.43 -3.25 0.56
C VAL A 64 20.71 -4.22 -0.58
N LYS A 65 21.36 -5.35 -0.28
CA LYS A 65 21.72 -6.36 -1.29
C LYS A 65 20.71 -7.49 -1.36
N CYS A 66 19.91 -7.66 -0.31
CA CYS A 66 18.86 -8.68 -0.23
C CYS A 66 17.59 -8.31 -1.03
N ASN A 67 16.71 -9.30 -1.22
CA ASN A 67 15.41 -9.13 -1.86
C ASN A 67 14.53 -8.12 -1.09
N LYS A 68 14.33 -6.93 -1.67
CA LYS A 68 13.57 -5.81 -1.07
C LYS A 68 12.09 -6.14 -0.83
N ALA A 69 11.48 -6.96 -1.69
CA ALA A 69 10.09 -7.38 -1.52
C ALA A 69 9.94 -8.18 -0.23
N TYR A 70 10.81 -9.14 -0.01
CA TYR A 70 10.80 -10.00 1.17
C TYR A 70 11.26 -9.26 2.43
N LEU A 71 12.23 -8.35 2.29
CA LEU A 71 12.63 -7.47 3.38
C LEU A 71 11.47 -6.57 3.84
N ALA A 72 10.63 -6.09 2.93
CA ALA A 72 9.44 -5.31 3.26
C ALA A 72 8.43 -6.15 4.07
N LEU A 73 8.13 -7.38 3.64
CA LEU A 73 7.25 -8.29 4.37
C LEU A 73 7.79 -8.57 5.78
N TYR A 74 9.08 -8.90 5.89
CA TYR A 74 9.74 -9.12 7.18
C TYR A 74 9.65 -7.88 8.08
N ALA A 75 9.97 -6.69 7.57
CA ALA A 75 9.91 -5.43 8.30
C ALA A 75 8.49 -5.17 8.87
N ILE A 76 7.44 -5.40 8.08
CA ILE A 76 6.07 -5.21 8.52
C ILE A 76 5.72 -6.21 9.62
N ARG A 77 6.05 -7.50 9.45
CA ARG A 77 5.77 -8.54 10.44
C ARG A 77 6.46 -8.29 11.79
N ILE A 78 7.72 -7.83 11.79
CA ILE A 78 8.43 -7.48 13.04
C ILE A 78 8.01 -6.13 13.64
N GLY A 79 7.17 -5.36 12.93
CA GLY A 79 6.46 -4.23 13.51
C GLY A 79 7.01 -2.84 13.22
N VAL A 80 7.42 -2.56 11.98
CA VAL A 80 7.56 -1.16 11.55
C VAL A 80 6.21 -0.42 11.63
N SER A 81 6.27 0.92 11.66
CA SER A 81 5.07 1.75 11.68
C SER A 81 4.29 1.69 10.37
N VAL A 82 3.01 2.04 10.41
CA VAL A 82 2.16 2.17 9.21
C VAL A 82 2.77 3.09 8.16
N SER A 83 3.23 4.29 8.56
CA SER A 83 3.89 5.23 7.65
C SER A 83 5.12 4.63 6.98
N ARG A 84 5.87 3.79 7.70
CA ARG A 84 7.01 3.07 7.13
C ARG A 84 6.55 1.97 6.19
N ALA A 85 5.55 1.17 6.57
CA ALA A 85 5.00 0.11 5.72
C ALA A 85 4.46 0.66 4.39
N LEU A 86 3.80 1.81 4.39
CA LEU A 86 3.34 2.48 3.16
C LEU A 86 4.49 2.83 2.21
N LYS A 87 5.61 3.30 2.75
CA LYS A 87 6.85 3.55 1.98
C LYS A 87 7.59 2.28 1.54
N LEU A 88 7.17 1.11 2.02
CA LEU A 88 7.76 -0.18 1.65
C LEU A 88 6.81 -0.98 0.74
N ALA A 89 5.54 -0.61 0.67
CA ALA A 89 4.52 -1.34 -0.07
C ALA A 89 4.84 -1.44 -1.57
N HIS A 90 5.52 -0.44 -2.14
CA HIS A 90 5.92 -0.46 -3.56
C HIS A 90 6.99 -1.50 -3.89
N TYR A 91 7.64 -2.11 -2.90
CA TYR A 91 8.62 -3.17 -3.14
C TYR A 91 7.99 -4.55 -3.33
N THR A 92 6.70 -4.74 -3.06
CA THR A 92 6.06 -6.05 -3.06
C THR A 92 4.62 -5.96 -3.53
N TYR A 93 4.01 -7.11 -3.77
CA TYR A 93 2.67 -7.22 -4.32
C TYR A 93 1.61 -7.26 -3.23
N SER A 94 0.41 -6.75 -3.54
CA SER A 94 -0.75 -6.79 -2.64
C SER A 94 -1.11 -8.20 -2.18
N SER A 95 -0.86 -9.21 -3.02
CA SER A 95 -1.06 -10.64 -2.73
C SER A 95 -0.26 -11.13 -1.50
N LEU A 96 0.94 -10.59 -1.29
CA LEU A 96 1.80 -10.90 -0.14
C LEU A 96 1.60 -9.91 1.02
N LEU A 97 1.31 -8.64 0.74
CA LEU A 97 1.08 -7.63 1.77
C LEU A 97 -0.20 -7.86 2.57
N LEU A 98 -1.28 -8.27 1.90
CA LEU A 98 -2.59 -8.44 2.51
C LEU A 98 -2.57 -9.33 3.76
N PRO A 99 -2.08 -10.59 3.70
CA PRO A 99 -2.03 -11.44 4.90
C PRO A 99 -1.11 -10.86 5.98
N VAL A 100 0.00 -10.22 5.60
CA VAL A 100 0.94 -9.60 6.54
C VAL A 100 0.32 -8.42 7.28
N ILE A 101 -0.48 -7.59 6.62
CA ILE A 101 -1.17 -6.46 7.26
C ILE A 101 -2.33 -6.96 8.14
N ILE A 102 -3.05 -8.01 7.71
CA ILE A 102 -4.08 -8.66 8.52
C ILE A 102 -3.49 -9.22 9.82
N GLU A 103 -2.33 -9.90 9.76
CA GLU A 103 -1.63 -10.45 10.94
C GLU A 103 -1.26 -9.37 11.97
N ARG A 104 -1.06 -8.11 11.53
CA ARG A 104 -0.78 -6.97 12.41
C ARG A 104 -2.00 -6.47 13.19
N GLY A 105 -3.20 -6.94 12.84
CA GLY A 105 -4.45 -6.64 13.51
C GLY A 105 -5.20 -5.44 12.94
N GLU A 106 -6.48 -5.36 13.31
CA GLU A 106 -7.46 -4.43 12.76
C GLU A 106 -7.03 -2.97 12.89
N ASN A 107 -6.52 -2.55 14.06
CA ASN A 107 -6.04 -1.18 14.28
C ASN A 107 -4.89 -0.80 13.35
N TYR A 108 -3.98 -1.73 13.07
CA TYR A 108 -2.87 -1.48 12.16
C TYR A 108 -3.39 -1.34 10.72
N ALA A 109 -4.28 -2.23 10.30
CA ALA A 109 -4.90 -2.20 8.99
C ALA A 109 -5.77 -0.94 8.78
N GLN A 110 -6.56 -0.53 9.76
CA GLN A 110 -7.38 0.68 9.71
C GLN A 110 -6.52 1.93 9.52
N ASN A 111 -5.42 2.05 10.28
CA ASN A 111 -4.48 3.14 10.13
C ASN A 111 -3.79 3.10 8.76
N PHE A 112 -3.47 1.91 8.25
CA PHE A 112 -2.89 1.72 6.94
C PHE A 112 -3.81 2.22 5.83
N VAL A 113 -5.10 1.88 5.83
CA VAL A 113 -6.05 2.35 4.80
C VAL A 113 -6.40 3.84 4.93
N GLN A 114 -6.34 4.40 6.14
CA GLN A 114 -6.65 5.83 6.36
C GLN A 114 -5.52 6.76 5.93
N GLN A 115 -4.27 6.40 6.21
CA GLN A 115 -3.11 7.27 5.94
C GLN A 115 -2.70 7.27 4.46
N ALA A 116 -3.29 6.39 3.67
CA ALA A 116 -2.71 6.03 2.41
C ALA A 116 -3.52 6.54 1.21
N SER A 117 -2.79 7.03 0.22
CA SER A 117 -3.04 6.65 -1.18
C SER A 117 -2.52 5.21 -1.37
N ALA A 118 -3.06 4.24 -0.62
CA ALA A 118 -2.57 2.86 -0.65
C ALA A 118 -2.81 2.28 -2.04
N PRO A 119 -2.07 1.21 -2.42
CA PRO A 119 -2.46 0.41 -3.58
C PRO A 119 -3.95 0.10 -3.50
N THR A 120 -4.66 0.51 -4.54
CA THR A 120 -6.13 0.58 -4.58
C THR A 120 -6.77 -0.75 -4.20
N ASP A 121 -6.22 -1.86 -4.71
CA ASP A 121 -6.73 -3.21 -4.48
C ASP A 121 -6.52 -3.69 -3.04
N LEU A 122 -5.35 -3.40 -2.47
CA LEU A 122 -5.00 -3.76 -1.10
C LEU A 122 -5.90 -3.06 -0.08
N ALA A 123 -6.15 -1.76 -0.27
CA ALA A 123 -6.99 -0.98 0.63
C ALA A 123 -8.43 -1.48 0.64
N VAL A 124 -9.02 -1.72 -0.55
CA VAL A 124 -10.39 -2.24 -0.67
C VAL A 124 -10.50 -3.63 -0.05
N GLN A 125 -9.51 -4.51 -0.29
CA GLN A 125 -9.51 -5.84 0.30
C GLN A 125 -9.37 -5.82 1.83
N LEU A 126 -8.57 -4.91 2.40
CA LEU A 126 -8.46 -4.76 3.85
C LEU A 126 -9.78 -4.28 4.45
N VAL A 127 -10.42 -3.27 3.85
CA VAL A 127 -11.71 -2.75 4.32
C VAL A 127 -12.80 -3.82 4.30
N ASP A 128 -12.84 -4.61 3.22
CA ASP A 128 -13.81 -5.69 3.07
C ASP A 128 -13.53 -6.86 4.04
N ARG A 129 -12.31 -7.41 4.05
CA ARG A 129 -12.00 -8.64 4.81
C ARG A 129 -11.98 -8.45 6.33
N LEU A 130 -11.65 -7.26 6.81
CA LEU A 130 -11.62 -6.93 8.23
C LEU A 130 -12.82 -6.09 8.67
N ASN A 131 -13.79 -5.86 7.76
CA ASN A 131 -14.95 -5.00 8.00
C ASN A 131 -14.56 -3.61 8.58
N LEU A 132 -13.47 -3.02 8.07
CA LEU A 132 -12.94 -1.75 8.57
C LEU A 132 -13.89 -0.60 8.29
N VAL A 133 -13.72 0.52 8.99
CA VAL A 133 -14.42 1.75 8.64
C VAL A 133 -13.96 2.21 7.26
N ILE A 134 -14.92 2.42 6.36
CA ILE A 134 -14.66 2.92 5.01
C ILE A 134 -14.04 4.32 5.10
N PRO A 135 -12.84 4.55 4.54
CA PRO A 135 -12.22 5.87 4.57
C PRO A 135 -13.06 6.93 3.85
N LYS A 136 -13.34 8.04 4.53
CA LYS A 136 -14.11 9.17 4.00
C LYS A 136 -13.20 10.15 3.24
N ASN A 137 -12.50 9.67 2.23
CA ASN A 137 -11.62 10.50 1.39
C ASN A 137 -11.71 10.14 -0.10
N GLN A 138 -11.34 11.09 -0.96
CA GLN A 138 -11.43 10.92 -2.42
C GLN A 138 -10.50 9.82 -2.95
N ASN A 139 -9.30 9.67 -2.40
CA ASN A 139 -8.33 8.68 -2.87
C ASN A 139 -8.88 7.26 -2.72
N TYR A 140 -9.46 6.95 -1.56
CA TYR A 140 -10.08 5.65 -1.31
C TYR A 140 -11.32 5.43 -2.19
N ILE A 141 -12.23 6.42 -2.28
CA ILE A 141 -13.45 6.26 -3.10
C ILE A 141 -13.12 6.13 -4.59
N GLY A 142 -12.15 6.89 -5.10
CA GLY A 142 -11.64 6.75 -6.45
C GLY A 142 -11.01 5.38 -6.69
N GLY A 143 -10.20 4.91 -5.74
CA GLY A 143 -9.65 3.56 -5.77
C GLY A 143 -10.73 2.47 -5.79
N TRP A 144 -11.67 2.52 -4.86
CA TRP A 144 -12.80 1.58 -4.81
C TRP A 144 -13.63 1.59 -6.10
N THR A 145 -13.83 2.77 -6.69
CA THR A 145 -14.57 2.90 -7.97
C THR A 145 -13.83 2.18 -9.10
N LEU A 146 -12.51 2.35 -9.18
CA LEU A 146 -11.69 1.64 -10.16
C LEU A 146 -11.67 0.13 -9.91
N TYR A 147 -11.55 -0.29 -8.65
CA TYR A 147 -11.66 -1.70 -8.24
C TYR A 147 -13.00 -2.31 -8.66
N ALA A 148 -14.12 -1.61 -8.41
CA ALA A 148 -15.45 -2.05 -8.80
C ALA A 148 -15.63 -2.08 -10.34
N ALA A 149 -15.10 -1.09 -11.05
CA ALA A 149 -15.17 -1.05 -12.51
C ALA A 149 -14.45 -2.25 -13.13
N VAL A 150 -13.24 -2.58 -12.65
CA VAL A 150 -12.52 -3.79 -13.06
C VAL A 150 -13.31 -5.06 -12.70
N ALA A 151 -13.89 -5.14 -11.51
CA ALA A 151 -14.70 -6.29 -11.10
C ALA A 151 -15.92 -6.52 -12.00
N MET A 152 -16.49 -5.45 -12.57
CA MET A 152 -17.68 -5.51 -13.40
C MET A 152 -17.39 -5.72 -14.90
N ARG A 153 -16.30 -5.15 -15.40
CA ARG A 153 -16.01 -5.06 -16.84
C ARG A 153 -14.76 -5.83 -17.26
N GLY A 154 -13.90 -6.16 -16.30
CA GLY A 154 -12.62 -6.79 -16.51
C GLY A 154 -11.49 -5.79 -16.81
N ASP A 155 -10.41 -6.32 -17.38
CA ASP A 155 -9.16 -5.60 -17.64
C ASP A 155 -9.29 -4.53 -18.75
N ASP A 156 -10.40 -4.49 -19.49
CA ASP A 156 -10.68 -3.46 -20.51
C ASP A 156 -10.67 -2.05 -19.92
N VAL A 157 -11.10 -1.92 -18.66
CA VAL A 157 -11.06 -0.68 -17.89
C VAL A 157 -9.61 -0.25 -17.64
N VAL A 158 -8.73 -1.18 -17.27
CA VAL A 158 -7.35 -0.85 -16.86
C VAL A 158 -6.49 -0.34 -18.01
N LYS A 159 -6.74 -0.82 -19.25
CA LYS A 159 -6.06 -0.32 -20.47
C LYS A 159 -6.21 1.18 -20.69
N HIS A 160 -7.24 1.80 -20.11
CA HIS A 160 -7.49 3.23 -20.18
C HIS A 160 -6.87 4.02 -19.01
N PHE A 161 -6.45 3.35 -17.95
CA PHE A 161 -5.81 3.94 -16.76
C PHE A 161 -4.31 3.63 -16.64
N SER A 162 -3.78 2.71 -17.45
CA SER A 162 -2.35 2.40 -17.52
C SER A 162 -1.59 3.62 -18.08
N VAL A 163 -1.03 4.42 -17.17
CA VAL A 163 0.08 5.31 -17.49
C VAL A 163 1.22 4.41 -17.96
N ALA A 164 1.72 4.64 -19.17
CA ALA A 164 2.77 3.85 -19.81
C ALA A 164 4.02 3.73 -18.93
N THR A 165 4.11 2.66 -18.14
CA THR A 165 5.38 2.16 -17.64
C THR A 165 6.12 1.60 -18.85
N HIS A 166 7.30 2.13 -19.15
CA HIS A 166 8.07 1.85 -20.37
C HIS A 166 8.64 0.41 -20.46
N ASP A 167 8.21 -0.50 -19.60
CA ASP A 167 8.65 -1.89 -19.61
C ASP A 167 7.48 -2.80 -20.04
N ALA A 168 7.63 -3.41 -21.22
CA ALA A 168 6.63 -4.26 -21.85
C ALA A 168 6.37 -5.60 -21.12
N ASP A 169 7.08 -5.88 -20.02
CA ASP A 169 6.94 -7.09 -19.20
C ASP A 169 6.15 -6.86 -17.89
N VAL A 170 5.57 -5.67 -17.69
CA VAL A 170 4.80 -5.37 -16.48
C VAL A 170 3.39 -5.98 -16.57
N VAL A 171 3.24 -7.16 -15.95
CA VAL A 171 1.96 -7.70 -15.46
C VAL A 171 1.16 -6.55 -14.84
N ASN A 172 -0.11 -6.41 -15.23
CA ASN A 172 -1.02 -5.36 -14.78
C ASN A 172 -0.75 -4.95 -13.32
N PRO A 173 -0.17 -3.75 -13.06
CA PRO A 173 0.28 -3.37 -11.71
C PRO A 173 -0.89 -3.15 -10.75
N PHE A 174 -2.12 -3.27 -11.24
CA PHE A 174 -3.35 -3.07 -10.49
C PHE A 174 -3.74 -4.27 -9.60
N TYR A 175 -3.37 -5.50 -9.98
CA TYR A 175 -3.54 -6.72 -9.16
C TYR A 175 -2.59 -7.82 -9.65
N ASP A 176 -1.68 -8.23 -8.78
CA ASP A 176 -0.66 -9.24 -9.11
C ASP A 176 -1.25 -10.66 -9.22
N LYS A 177 -2.28 -11.01 -8.43
CA LYS A 177 -2.85 -12.38 -8.41
C LYS A 177 -4.32 -12.51 -8.02
N ILE A 178 -4.92 -11.51 -7.37
CA ILE A 178 -6.30 -11.59 -6.88
C ILE A 178 -7.13 -10.55 -7.62
N PRO A 179 -7.89 -10.94 -8.66
CA PRO A 179 -8.69 -9.99 -9.40
C PRO A 179 -9.78 -9.40 -8.51
N PRO A 180 -10.19 -8.14 -8.77
CA PRO A 180 -11.35 -7.56 -8.12
C PRO A 180 -12.59 -8.44 -8.24
N ASN A 181 -13.27 -8.69 -7.12
CA ASN A 181 -14.46 -9.54 -7.08
C ASN A 181 -15.71 -8.69 -6.86
N ILE A 182 -16.70 -8.87 -7.74
CA ILE A 182 -17.96 -8.13 -7.74
C ILE A 182 -18.75 -8.33 -6.44
N ALA A 183 -18.71 -9.52 -5.84
CA ALA A 183 -19.39 -9.81 -4.57
C ALA A 183 -18.79 -8.99 -3.42
N GLN A 184 -17.47 -8.72 -3.43
CA GLN A 184 -16.83 -7.84 -2.44
C GLN A 184 -17.32 -6.40 -2.61
N CYS A 185 -17.45 -5.94 -3.85
CA CYS A 185 -17.96 -4.61 -4.15
C CYS A 185 -19.42 -4.43 -3.71
N GLN A 186 -20.23 -5.48 -3.86
CA GLN A 186 -21.66 -5.47 -3.53
C GLN A 186 -21.94 -5.40 -2.03
N ARG A 187 -21.16 -6.10 -1.18
CA ARG A 187 -21.42 -6.21 0.27
C ARG A 187 -21.65 -4.89 0.98
N ARG A 188 -20.88 -3.87 0.62
CA ARG A 188 -20.92 -2.53 1.24
C ARG A 188 -21.13 -1.43 0.22
N PHE A 189 -21.76 -1.76 -0.92
CA PHE A 189 -21.95 -0.83 -2.03
C PHE A 189 -22.67 0.46 -1.60
N ILE A 190 -23.80 0.33 -0.89
CA ILE A 190 -24.60 1.47 -0.43
C ILE A 190 -23.79 2.39 0.49
N GLU A 191 -22.97 1.85 1.37
CA GLU A 191 -22.11 2.66 2.25
C GLU A 191 -21.05 3.45 1.46
N HIS A 192 -20.42 2.82 0.45
CA HIS A 192 -19.48 3.50 -0.43
C HIS A 192 -20.15 4.62 -1.23
N ILE A 193 -21.37 4.40 -1.74
CA ILE A 193 -22.15 5.43 -2.44
C ILE A 193 -22.52 6.58 -1.51
N HIS A 194 -22.98 6.30 -0.28
CA HIS A 194 -23.28 7.36 0.69
C HIS A 194 -22.06 8.22 0.99
N ILE A 195 -20.88 7.60 1.17
CA ILE A 195 -19.64 8.34 1.41
C ILE A 195 -19.22 9.13 0.17
N ALA A 196 -19.33 8.56 -1.03
CA ALA A 196 -19.05 9.26 -2.28
C ALA A 196 -19.93 10.51 -2.42
N ILE A 197 -21.25 10.37 -2.23
CA ILE A 197 -22.20 11.50 -2.28
C ILE A 197 -21.78 12.56 -1.26
N ALA A 198 -21.54 12.19 0.00
CA ALA A 198 -21.16 13.13 1.05
C ALA A 198 -19.86 13.91 0.73
N ILE A 199 -18.88 13.26 0.11
CA ILE A 199 -17.65 13.92 -0.31
C ILE A 199 -17.96 14.94 -1.42
N TYR A 200 -18.63 14.53 -2.50
CA TYR A 200 -18.84 15.38 -3.67
C TYR A 200 -19.88 16.50 -3.47
N THR A 201 -20.88 16.32 -2.59
CA THR A 201 -21.80 17.39 -2.21
C THR A 201 -21.10 18.47 -1.38
N CYS A 202 -20.21 18.09 -0.46
CA CYS A 202 -19.39 19.05 0.28
C CYS A 202 -18.49 19.89 -0.64
N TYR A 203 -17.88 19.27 -1.66
CA TYR A 203 -17.06 20.02 -2.62
C TYR A 203 -17.88 21.03 -3.43
N THR A 204 -19.05 20.64 -3.94
CA THR A 204 -19.90 21.53 -4.74
C THR A 204 -20.42 22.72 -3.94
N VAL A 205 -20.72 22.54 -2.65
CA VAL A 205 -21.11 23.65 -1.75
C VAL A 205 -19.94 24.59 -1.46
N ILE A 206 -18.74 24.06 -1.18
CA ILE A 206 -17.55 24.89 -0.92
C ILE A 206 -17.13 25.67 -2.18
N TYR A 207 -17.12 25.04 -3.36
CA TYR A 207 -16.78 25.73 -4.61
C TYR A 207 -17.82 26.78 -4.99
N ARG A 208 -19.12 26.55 -4.73
CA ARG A 208 -20.12 27.62 -4.87
C ARG A 208 -19.91 28.74 -3.87
N GLY A 209 -19.56 28.46 -2.62
CA GLY A 209 -19.25 29.49 -1.61
C GLY A 209 -17.99 30.30 -1.93
N ALA A 210 -16.96 29.68 -2.50
CA ALA A 210 -15.72 30.35 -2.90
C ALA A 210 -15.85 31.14 -4.22
N LEU A 211 -16.66 30.66 -5.17
CA LEU A 211 -17.00 31.41 -6.39
C LEU A 211 -17.99 32.55 -6.12
N LEU A 212 -18.80 32.44 -5.07
CA LEU A 212 -19.73 33.46 -4.60
C LEU A 212 -19.13 34.31 -3.47
N GLY A 213 -17.81 34.56 -3.49
CA GLY A 213 -17.09 35.49 -2.61
C GLY A 213 -17.55 36.96 -2.67
N GLY A 214 -18.82 37.22 -2.98
CA GLY A 214 -19.54 38.46 -2.65
C GLY A 214 -20.52 38.19 -1.51
N ASN A 215 -20.09 38.53 -0.28
CA ASN A 215 -20.87 38.78 0.93
C ASN A 215 -22.26 38.11 1.04
N ILE A 216 -22.35 37.09 1.89
CA ILE A 216 -23.59 36.86 2.65
C ILE A 216 -23.24 36.95 4.13
N ARG A 217 -23.50 38.13 4.72
CA ARG A 217 -23.64 38.30 6.17
C ARG A 217 -24.94 37.60 6.56
N LEU A 218 -24.85 36.61 7.44
CA LEU A 218 -26.01 36.07 8.14
C LEU A 218 -26.50 37.14 9.14
N ALA A 219 -27.76 37.56 8.97
CA ALA A 219 -28.56 38.20 10.01
C ALA A 219 -29.31 37.12 10.78
#